data_AF-A0A413LL55-F1
#
_entry.id   AF-A0A413LL55-F1
#
_cell.length_a   1.000
_cell.length_b   1.000
_cell.length_c   1.000
_cell.angle_alpha   90.00
_cell.angle_beta   90.00
_cell.angle_gamma   90.00
#
_symmetry.space_group_name_H-M   'P 1'
#
loop_
_entity.id
_entity.type
_entity.pdbx_description
1 polymer ?
#
loop_
_entity_poly.entity_id
_entity_poly.type
_entity_poly.pdbx_seq_one_letter_code
_entity_poly.pdbx_strand_id
1 'polypeptide(L)'
;MNELRERVEDLLDNQIRDWELVRTNTYALASLKTRYLYIKDFPVILQFNPERIRSSAAKTDTASLQARPCFFCHRPEEQYGIDYNDAFDILVNPYPISSGHLTIPLKWHEDQQILPYYEDMLWLAHDLQDYAVFYNGPKCGASAPDHMHFQAMERGNLPIEVNYKKAPKGIVWEGRNTVLYVLYDFMASAFLLISSDLREADYAFKQLYAQLEIKEGDSEPMMNVVTWKDEDAWKDEDNWISCIFPRKELRPSCFYAEGDANILISPATVEMAGLFITPLEKDFDKVTSEDLETILREVSISEEEKNEIVRKMIQSSPRK
;
A
#
# COMPACT_ATOMS: atom_id res chain seq x y z
N MET A 1 21.07 -15.62 -7.10
CA MET A 1 20.44 -14.68 -6.16
C MET A 1 20.81 -13.28 -6.62
N ASN A 2 19.85 -12.35 -6.55
CA ASN A 2 20.07 -10.95 -6.93
C ASN A 2 20.98 -10.27 -5.88
N GLU A 3 22.02 -9.55 -6.29
CA GLU A 3 22.97 -8.84 -5.40
C GLU A 3 22.24 -7.86 -4.46
N LEU A 4 21.14 -7.25 -4.93
CA LEU A 4 20.32 -6.36 -4.09
C LEU A 4 19.65 -7.10 -2.93
N ARG A 5 19.19 -8.33 -3.16
CA ARG A 5 18.50 -9.13 -2.13
C ARG A 5 19.42 -9.43 -0.96
N GLU A 6 20.63 -9.90 -1.23
CA GLU A 6 21.63 -10.21 -0.20
C GLU A 6 21.96 -8.95 0.61
N ARG A 7 22.10 -7.80 -0.06
CA ARG A 7 22.32 -6.51 0.63
C ARG A 7 21.15 -6.11 1.53
N VAL A 8 19.90 -6.35 1.11
CA VAL A 8 18.71 -6.06 1.92
C VAL A 8 18.63 -6.99 3.14
N GLU A 9 18.92 -8.28 2.97
CA GLU A 9 19.01 -9.24 4.07
C GLU A 9 20.08 -8.81 5.09
N ASP A 10 21.27 -8.45 4.62
CA ASP A 10 22.35 -7.91 5.46
C ASP A 10 21.93 -6.61 6.16
N LEU A 11 21.24 -5.70 5.46
CA LEU A 11 20.75 -4.44 6.04
C LEU A 11 19.77 -4.73 7.19
N LEU A 12 18.82 -5.65 7.00
CA LEU A 12 17.86 -6.06 8.01
C LEU A 12 18.56 -6.65 9.24
N ASP A 13 19.45 -7.62 9.04
CA ASP A 13 20.17 -8.30 10.11
C ASP A 13 21.04 -7.32 10.91
N ASN A 14 21.77 -6.45 10.23
CA ASN A 14 22.64 -5.49 10.89
C ASN A 14 21.83 -4.41 11.63
N GLN A 15 20.72 -3.91 11.06
CA GLN A 15 19.84 -2.95 11.73
C GLN A 15 19.14 -3.57 12.95
N ILE A 16 18.74 -4.85 12.89
CA ILE A 16 18.22 -5.57 14.08
C ILE A 16 19.32 -5.76 15.14
N ARG A 17 20.58 -6.00 14.73
CA ARG A 17 21.68 -6.15 15.69
C ARG A 17 22.02 -4.84 16.38
N ASP A 18 22.12 -3.76 15.61
CA ASP A 18 22.78 -2.52 16.04
C ASP A 18 21.79 -1.44 16.49
N TRP A 19 20.55 -1.45 16.00
CA TRP A 19 19.53 -0.44 16.35
C TRP A 19 18.46 -1.01 17.30
N GLU A 20 18.52 -0.61 18.58
CA GLU A 20 17.65 -1.15 19.65
C GLU A 20 16.15 -1.01 19.36
N LEU A 21 15.73 0.10 18.74
CA LEU A 21 14.33 0.34 18.40
C LEU A 21 13.82 -0.69 17.38
N VAL A 22 14.54 -0.91 16.28
CA VAL A 22 14.22 -1.93 15.28
C VAL A 22 14.21 -3.31 15.92
N ARG A 23 15.25 -3.64 16.69
CA ARG A 23 15.34 -4.95 17.37
C ARG A 23 14.11 -5.25 18.21
N THR A 24 13.73 -4.30 19.06
CA THR A 24 12.61 -4.44 20.00
C THR A 24 11.29 -4.64 19.26
N ASN A 25 11.03 -3.80 18.26
CA ASN A 25 9.77 -3.86 17.51
C ASN A 25 9.70 -5.06 16.57
N THR A 26 10.83 -5.52 16.01
CA THR A 26 10.90 -6.76 15.24
C THR A 26 10.63 -7.98 16.12
N TYR A 27 11.19 -8.05 17.32
CA TYR A 27 10.92 -9.16 18.25
C TYR A 27 9.48 -9.17 18.77
N ALA A 28 8.84 -8.00 18.88
CA ALA A 28 7.43 -7.90 19.23
C ALA A 28 6.51 -8.58 18.19
N LEU A 29 6.95 -8.72 16.92
CA LEU A 29 6.18 -9.41 15.87
C LEU A 29 5.89 -10.88 16.22
N ALA A 30 6.74 -11.52 17.02
CA ALA A 30 6.50 -12.90 17.47
C ALA A 30 5.30 -13.05 18.41
N SER A 31 4.81 -11.94 18.99
CA SER A 31 3.69 -11.91 19.95
C SER A 31 2.37 -11.43 19.33
N LEU A 32 2.32 -11.24 18.01
CA LEU A 32 1.11 -10.77 17.32
C LEU A 32 -0.02 -11.80 17.44
N LYS A 33 -1.23 -11.30 17.70
CA LYS A 33 -2.45 -12.10 17.65
C LYS A 33 -3.14 -11.85 16.31
N THR A 34 -3.66 -12.90 15.68
CA THR A 34 -4.39 -12.80 14.42
C THR A 34 -5.79 -13.44 14.52
N ARG A 35 -6.75 -12.84 13.83
CA ARG A 35 -8.07 -13.40 13.54
C ARG A 35 -8.22 -13.46 12.02
N TYR A 36 -8.76 -14.56 11.52
CA TYR A 36 -9.10 -14.72 10.11
C TYR A 36 -10.58 -14.45 9.94
N LEU A 37 -10.90 -13.48 9.09
CA LEU A 37 -12.26 -13.03 8.81
C LEU A 37 -12.50 -13.09 7.30
N TYR A 38 -13.73 -12.78 6.90
CA TYR A 38 -14.11 -12.69 5.49
C TYR A 38 -14.82 -11.38 5.22
N ILE A 39 -14.52 -10.73 4.10
CA ILE A 39 -15.33 -9.64 3.54
C ILE A 39 -15.90 -10.19 2.24
N LYS A 40 -17.23 -10.34 2.19
CA LYS A 40 -17.89 -11.18 1.17
C LYS A 40 -17.27 -12.58 1.19
N ASP A 41 -16.77 -13.07 0.06
CA ASP A 41 -16.11 -14.37 -0.06
C ASP A 41 -14.56 -14.29 0.00
N PHE A 42 -14.00 -13.11 0.34
CA PHE A 42 -12.55 -12.89 0.36
C PHE A 42 -11.99 -12.99 1.78
N PRO A 43 -11.03 -13.89 2.03
CA PRO A 43 -10.36 -13.96 3.33
C PRO A 43 -9.57 -12.67 3.57
N VAL A 44 -9.67 -12.18 4.80
CA VAL A 44 -8.90 -11.05 5.32
C VAL A 44 -8.31 -11.42 6.68
N ILE A 45 -7.26 -10.71 7.07
CA ILE A 45 -6.54 -10.95 8.32
C ILE A 45 -6.73 -9.72 9.20
N LEU A 46 -7.13 -9.91 10.46
CA LEU A 46 -7.08 -8.88 11.49
C LEU A 46 -5.92 -9.20 12.43
N GLN A 47 -4.97 -8.28 12.56
CA GLN A 47 -3.76 -8.40 13.36
C GLN A 47 -3.78 -7.41 14.51
N PHE A 48 -3.53 -7.88 15.73
CA PHE A 48 -3.25 -7.02 16.88
C PHE A 48 -1.74 -6.73 16.97
N ASN A 49 -1.36 -5.47 16.78
CA ASN A 49 0.01 -5.00 16.92
C ASN A 49 0.07 -3.70 17.73
N PRO A 50 0.35 -3.75 19.05
CA PRO A 50 0.36 -2.56 19.90
C PRO A 50 1.42 -1.53 19.51
N GLU A 51 2.54 -1.96 18.91
CA GLU A 51 3.63 -1.06 18.48
C GLU A 51 3.21 -0.11 17.34
N ARG A 52 2.08 -0.40 16.69
CA ARG A 52 1.51 0.42 15.61
C ARG A 52 0.69 1.60 16.11
N ILE A 53 0.55 1.81 17.43
CA ILE A 53 -0.24 2.91 17.98
C ILE A 53 0.22 4.28 17.46
N ARG A 54 1.53 4.48 17.29
CA ARG A 54 2.10 5.73 16.77
C ARG A 54 1.67 6.00 15.34
N SER A 55 1.69 4.97 14.48
CA SER A 55 1.31 5.08 13.08
C SER A 55 -0.21 5.22 12.92
N SER A 56 -1.00 4.43 13.65
CA SER A 56 -2.47 4.43 13.54
C SER A 56 -3.09 5.71 14.11
N ALA A 57 -2.53 6.28 15.18
CA ALA A 57 -3.02 7.50 15.81
C ALA A 57 -2.33 8.78 15.30
N ALA A 58 -1.44 8.68 14.31
CA ALA A 58 -0.68 9.82 13.80
C ALA A 58 -1.61 10.96 13.36
N LYS A 59 -1.27 12.18 13.77
CA LYS A 59 -1.92 13.39 13.25
C LYS A 59 -1.22 13.82 11.98
N THR A 60 -1.97 13.89 10.89
CA THR A 60 -1.49 14.24 9.55
C THR A 60 -2.00 15.60 9.09
N ASP A 61 -2.60 16.39 9.99
CA ASP A 61 -2.99 17.77 9.69
C ASP A 61 -1.77 18.66 9.48
N THR A 62 -1.92 19.71 8.67
CA THR A 62 -0.83 20.61 8.27
C THR A 62 -0.08 21.20 9.45
N ALA A 63 -0.78 21.57 10.54
CA ALA A 63 -0.14 22.13 11.71
C ALA A 63 0.73 21.10 12.44
N SER A 64 0.24 19.87 12.61
CA SER A 64 1.02 18.76 13.17
C SER A 64 2.24 18.40 12.32
N LEU A 65 2.10 18.41 10.98
CA LEU A 65 3.21 18.13 10.07
C LEU A 65 4.30 19.21 10.12
N GLN A 66 3.91 20.49 10.08
CA GLN A 66 4.85 21.61 10.18
C GLN A 66 5.56 21.68 11.55
N ALA A 67 4.93 21.16 12.60
CA ALA A 67 5.48 21.16 13.95
C ALA A 67 6.50 20.03 14.20
N ARG A 68 6.66 19.06 13.28
CA ARG A 68 7.63 17.97 13.41
C ARG A 68 8.70 18.04 12.31
N PRO A 69 9.96 17.67 12.60
CA PRO A 69 10.94 17.41 11.55
C PRO A 69 10.47 16.28 10.62
N CYS A 70 10.78 16.39 9.32
CA CYS A 70 10.57 15.29 8.39
C CYS A 70 11.47 14.09 8.77
N PHE A 71 10.87 12.89 8.84
CA PHE A 71 11.51 11.67 9.33
C PHE A 71 12.69 11.21 8.45
N PHE A 72 12.62 11.44 7.14
CA PHE A 72 13.66 11.00 6.21
C PHE A 72 14.76 12.05 6.01
N CYS A 73 14.45 13.35 6.21
CA CYS A 73 15.48 14.38 6.24
C CYS A 73 16.27 14.38 7.54
N HIS A 74 15.65 13.95 8.64
CA HIS A 74 16.24 13.93 9.98
C HIS A 74 16.23 12.50 10.54
N ARG A 75 16.86 11.58 9.79
CA ARG A 75 17.03 10.19 10.23
C ARG A 75 17.88 10.13 11.50
N PRO A 76 17.60 9.18 12.41
CA PRO A 76 18.51 8.89 13.52
C PRO A 76 19.85 8.37 12.99
N GLU A 77 20.94 8.60 13.73
CA GLU A 77 22.30 8.23 13.29
C GLU A 77 22.46 6.72 13.10
N GLU A 78 21.68 5.92 13.83
CA GLU A 78 21.67 4.46 13.73
C GLU A 78 21.05 3.95 12.41
N GLN A 79 20.16 4.74 11.80
CA GLN A 79 19.47 4.34 10.57
C GLN A 79 20.32 4.68 9.34
N TYR A 80 20.89 3.65 8.74
CA TYR A 80 21.53 3.71 7.42
C TYR A 80 20.72 2.89 6.42
N GLY A 81 21.06 3.03 5.14
CA GLY A 81 20.33 2.40 4.05
C GLY A 81 21.23 1.92 2.93
N ILE A 82 20.57 1.35 1.93
CA ILE A 82 21.16 1.00 0.64
C ILE A 82 20.75 2.08 -0.36
N ASP A 83 21.72 2.69 -1.03
CA ASP A 83 21.45 3.50 -2.22
C ASP A 83 20.73 2.64 -3.27
N TYR A 84 19.47 2.98 -3.58
CA TYR A 84 18.70 2.39 -4.67
C TYR A 84 18.54 3.44 -5.76
N ASN A 85 19.25 3.25 -6.87
CA ASN A 85 19.37 4.22 -7.95
C ASN A 85 19.78 5.64 -7.45
N ASP A 86 19.64 6.65 -8.31
CA ASP A 86 20.02 8.03 -7.97
C ASP A 86 19.01 8.74 -7.06
N ALA A 87 17.79 8.21 -6.94
CA ALA A 87 16.65 8.86 -6.32
C ALA A 87 16.26 8.31 -4.94
N PHE A 88 16.41 7.01 -4.68
CA PHE A 88 15.85 6.38 -3.47
C PHE A 88 16.91 5.77 -2.55
N ASP A 89 16.59 5.70 -1.26
CA ASP A 89 17.28 4.84 -0.30
C ASP A 89 16.36 3.68 0.09
N ILE A 90 16.87 2.47 0.27
CA ILE A 90 16.15 1.38 0.95
C ILE A 90 16.55 1.38 2.42
N LEU A 91 15.55 1.53 3.31
CA LEU A 91 15.71 1.62 4.76
C LEU A 91 14.88 0.54 5.47
N VAL A 92 15.33 0.11 6.63
CA VAL A 92 14.51 -0.70 7.54
C VAL A 92 13.45 0.18 8.20
N ASN A 93 12.20 -0.28 8.21
CA ASN A 93 11.13 0.42 8.91
C ASN A 93 11.24 0.15 10.42
N PRO A 94 11.40 1.18 11.28
CA PRO A 94 11.51 0.99 12.72
C PRO A 94 10.23 0.51 13.41
N TYR A 95 9.07 0.55 12.74
CA TYR A 95 7.78 0.08 13.25
C TYR A 95 7.17 -0.96 12.29
N PRO A 96 7.80 -2.15 12.18
CA PRO A 96 7.45 -3.16 11.20
C PRO A 96 6.01 -3.68 11.38
N ILE A 97 5.38 -4.05 10.26
CA ILE A 97 4.07 -4.73 10.22
C ILE A 97 4.27 -6.24 10.20
N SER A 98 5.30 -6.67 9.47
CA SER A 98 5.78 -8.03 9.29
C SER A 98 7.30 -8.03 9.34
N SER A 99 7.91 -9.22 9.34
CA SER A 99 9.34 -9.34 9.07
C SER A 99 9.69 -8.70 7.73
N GLY A 100 10.90 -8.17 7.61
CA GLY A 100 11.39 -7.55 6.38
C GLY A 100 10.69 -6.25 5.98
N HIS A 101 9.96 -5.56 6.88
CA HIS A 101 9.30 -4.31 6.48
C HIS A 101 10.33 -3.19 6.16
N LEU A 102 10.30 -2.72 4.91
CA LEU A 102 11.16 -1.66 4.39
C LEU A 102 10.40 -0.35 4.20
N THR A 103 11.11 0.77 4.26
CA THR A 103 10.66 2.09 3.81
C THR A 103 11.67 2.61 2.79
N ILE A 104 11.19 3.15 1.69
CA ILE A 104 12.00 3.47 0.51
C ILE A 104 11.75 4.93 0.11
N PRO A 105 12.31 5.91 0.84
CA PRO A 105 12.11 7.34 0.57
C PRO A 105 13.01 7.87 -0.53
N LEU A 106 12.60 8.99 -1.14
CA LEU A 106 13.51 9.82 -1.93
C LEU A 106 14.68 10.34 -1.07
N LYS A 107 15.84 10.52 -1.70
CA LYS A 107 17.03 11.09 -1.06
C LYS A 107 16.91 12.58 -0.77
N TRP A 108 16.04 13.28 -1.51
CA TRP A 108 15.69 14.68 -1.25
C TRP A 108 14.24 14.81 -0.77
N HIS A 109 13.95 15.96 -0.18
CA HIS A 109 12.61 16.28 0.31
C HIS A 109 11.72 16.71 -0.86
N GLU A 110 10.65 15.96 -1.08
CA GLU A 110 9.62 16.26 -2.08
C GLU A 110 8.29 15.67 -1.60
N ASP A 111 7.18 16.38 -1.80
CA ASP A 111 5.86 15.93 -1.34
C ASP A 111 5.49 14.54 -1.88
N GLN A 112 4.70 13.79 -1.10
CA GLN A 112 4.22 12.45 -1.47
C GLN A 112 3.32 12.53 -2.73
N GLN A 113 3.77 11.91 -3.83
CA GLN A 113 3.03 11.79 -5.09
C GLN A 113 3.51 10.58 -5.90
N ILE A 114 2.61 9.83 -6.55
CA ILE A 114 3.02 8.61 -7.28
C ILE A 114 3.29 8.85 -8.76
N LEU A 115 2.63 9.82 -9.40
CA LEU A 115 2.63 9.97 -10.86
C LEU A 115 4.04 10.04 -11.49
N PRO A 116 5.03 10.75 -10.89
CA PRO A 116 6.39 10.79 -11.43
C PRO A 116 7.19 9.50 -11.20
N TYR A 117 6.79 8.67 -10.24
CA TYR A 117 7.59 7.59 -9.67
C TYR A 117 6.95 6.19 -9.81
N TYR A 118 5.83 6.06 -10.51
CA TYR A 118 5.20 4.75 -10.71
C TYR A 118 6.14 3.79 -11.46
N GLU A 119 6.94 4.30 -12.42
CA GLU A 119 7.96 3.50 -13.08
C GLU A 119 9.02 2.97 -12.09
N ASP A 120 9.48 3.79 -11.14
CA ASP A 120 10.40 3.37 -10.08
C ASP A 120 9.77 2.30 -9.18
N MET A 121 8.48 2.40 -8.88
CA MET A 121 7.74 1.37 -8.14
C MET A 121 7.75 0.02 -8.86
N LEU A 122 7.64 0.02 -10.20
CA LEU A 122 7.72 -1.20 -11.01
C LEU A 122 9.14 -1.79 -11.00
N TRP A 123 10.18 -0.94 -11.09
CA TRP A 123 11.57 -1.39 -10.99
C TRP A 123 11.90 -1.96 -9.60
N LEU A 124 11.43 -1.32 -8.53
CA LEU A 124 11.58 -1.83 -7.17
C LEU A 124 10.94 -3.21 -7.03
N ALA A 125 9.72 -3.41 -7.53
CA ALA A 125 9.05 -4.70 -7.50
C ALA A 125 9.77 -5.76 -8.34
N HIS A 126 10.43 -5.35 -9.42
CA HIS A 126 11.25 -6.24 -10.24
C HIS A 126 12.54 -6.67 -9.52
N ASP A 127 13.21 -5.75 -8.83
CA ASP A 127 14.49 -6.02 -8.20
C ASP A 127 14.32 -6.70 -6.82
N LEU A 128 13.21 -6.42 -6.13
CA LEU A 128 12.80 -7.01 -4.85
C LEU A 128 11.70 -8.06 -5.06
N GLN A 129 11.99 -9.12 -5.82
CA GLN A 129 10.99 -10.12 -6.25
C GLN A 129 10.27 -10.85 -5.10
N ASP A 130 10.92 -10.96 -3.95
CA ASP A 130 10.35 -11.54 -2.72
C ASP A 130 9.43 -10.57 -1.97
N TYR A 131 9.26 -9.34 -2.47
CA TYR A 131 8.52 -8.27 -1.80
C TYR A 131 7.31 -7.77 -2.61
N ALA A 132 6.28 -7.36 -1.89
CA ALA A 132 5.24 -6.48 -2.40
C ALA A 132 5.61 -5.04 -2.03
N VAL A 133 5.80 -4.20 -3.04
CA VAL A 133 6.07 -2.77 -2.91
C VAL A 133 4.74 -2.04 -2.87
N PHE A 134 4.56 -1.09 -1.95
CA PHE A 134 3.32 -0.35 -1.82
C PHE A 134 3.53 1.14 -1.57
N TYR A 135 2.54 1.90 -2.06
CA TYR A 135 2.45 3.35 -2.00
C TYR A 135 1.14 3.75 -1.32
N ASN A 136 1.24 4.69 -0.37
CA ASN A 136 0.08 5.34 0.23
C ASN A 136 0.03 6.79 -0.27
N GLY A 137 -1.09 7.21 -0.88
CA GLY A 137 -1.28 8.62 -1.20
C GLY A 137 -1.24 9.51 0.04
N PRO A 138 -0.99 10.84 -0.11
CA PRO A 138 -0.77 11.76 1.01
C PRO A 138 -1.94 11.79 2.00
N LYS A 139 -3.17 11.57 1.50
CA LYS A 139 -4.40 11.48 2.30
C LYS A 139 -4.95 10.05 2.41
N CYS A 140 -4.11 9.05 2.17
CA CYS A 140 -4.50 7.63 2.14
C CYS A 140 -3.63 6.76 3.05
N GLY A 141 -3.25 7.29 4.22
CA GLY A 141 -2.47 6.55 5.23
C GLY A 141 -0.95 6.67 5.10
N ALA A 142 -0.44 7.63 4.33
CA ALA A 142 0.99 7.96 4.32
C ALA A 142 1.43 8.47 5.71
N SER A 143 2.53 7.92 6.24
CA SER A 143 3.10 8.32 7.53
C SER A 143 3.85 9.66 7.45
N ALA A 144 4.46 9.93 6.30
CA ALA A 144 5.11 11.18 5.95
C ALA A 144 4.56 11.68 4.61
N PRO A 145 3.38 12.33 4.59
CA PRO A 145 2.81 12.88 3.35
C PRO A 145 3.64 14.05 2.78
N ASP A 146 4.56 14.59 3.58
CA ASP A 146 5.53 15.63 3.26
C ASP A 146 6.81 15.09 2.60
N HIS A 147 6.96 13.78 2.41
CA HIS A 147 8.15 13.21 1.79
C HIS A 147 7.84 11.93 1.03
N MET A 148 8.08 11.94 -0.29
CA MET A 148 7.83 10.82 -1.19
C MET A 148 8.57 9.55 -0.77
N HIS A 149 7.80 8.49 -0.49
CA HIS A 149 8.33 7.19 -0.13
C HIS A 149 7.41 6.04 -0.56
N PHE A 150 8.04 4.93 -0.93
CA PHE A 150 7.40 3.62 -0.96
C PHE A 150 7.65 2.88 0.35
N GLN A 151 6.94 1.77 0.52
CA GLN A 151 7.20 0.77 1.54
C GLN A 151 7.23 -0.60 0.85
N ALA A 152 7.85 -1.59 1.48
CA ALA A 152 7.84 -2.95 0.96
C ALA A 152 7.77 -3.95 2.10
N MET A 153 7.09 -5.07 1.87
CA MET A 153 7.04 -6.20 2.80
C MET A 153 7.14 -7.51 2.04
N GLU A 154 7.64 -8.55 2.71
CA GLU A 154 7.75 -9.87 2.11
C GLU A 154 6.39 -10.36 1.59
N ARG A 155 6.42 -10.97 0.40
CA ARG A 155 5.26 -11.59 -0.25
C ARG A 155 4.72 -12.76 0.57
N GLY A 156 3.48 -13.13 0.27
CA GLY A 156 2.74 -14.18 0.98
C GLY A 156 2.09 -13.72 2.28
N ASN A 157 2.28 -12.45 2.66
CA ASN A 157 1.71 -11.86 3.87
C ASN A 157 0.46 -11.01 3.59
N LEU A 158 0.19 -10.64 2.32
CA LEU A 158 -0.98 -9.84 1.96
C LEU A 158 -2.07 -10.69 1.30
N PRO A 159 -3.31 -10.70 1.83
CA PRO A 159 -4.42 -11.44 1.21
C PRO A 159 -4.71 -11.04 -0.24
N ILE A 160 -4.41 -9.80 -0.64
CA ILE A 160 -4.60 -9.35 -2.02
C ILE A 160 -3.87 -10.25 -3.02
N GLU A 161 -2.68 -10.78 -2.69
CA GLU A 161 -1.83 -11.63 -3.56
C GLU A 161 -2.55 -12.90 -4.03
N VAL A 162 -3.61 -13.31 -3.33
CA VAL A 162 -4.47 -14.45 -3.73
C VAL A 162 -5.90 -14.01 -4.07
N ASN A 163 -6.43 -12.99 -3.40
CA ASN A 163 -7.81 -12.57 -3.53
C ASN A 163 -8.13 -12.05 -4.94
N TYR A 164 -7.20 -11.32 -5.57
CA TYR A 164 -7.41 -10.80 -6.92
C TYR A 164 -7.66 -11.92 -7.93
N LYS A 165 -7.05 -13.11 -7.77
CA LYS A 165 -7.18 -14.25 -8.70
C LYS A 165 -8.64 -14.72 -8.77
N LYS A 166 -9.37 -14.70 -7.66
CA LYS A 166 -10.78 -15.13 -7.54
C LYS A 166 -11.80 -14.06 -7.90
N ALA A 167 -11.43 -12.79 -7.86
CA ALA A 167 -12.35 -11.69 -8.13
C ALA A 167 -12.87 -11.73 -9.59
N PRO A 168 -14.19 -11.52 -9.82
CA PRO A 168 -14.71 -11.22 -11.15
C PRO A 168 -14.06 -9.95 -11.72
N LYS A 169 -13.67 -9.98 -13.01
CA LYS A 169 -12.89 -8.92 -13.65
C LYS A 169 -13.53 -8.47 -14.96
N GLY A 170 -13.51 -7.17 -15.23
CA GLY A 170 -13.81 -6.61 -16.55
C GLY A 170 -12.60 -5.86 -17.09
N ILE A 171 -12.30 -6.03 -18.38
CA ILE A 171 -11.22 -5.27 -19.04
C ILE A 171 -11.70 -3.83 -19.23
N VAL A 172 -10.90 -2.87 -18.79
CA VAL A 172 -11.16 -1.43 -18.99
C VAL A 172 -10.16 -0.77 -19.93
N TRP A 173 -8.99 -1.38 -20.11
CA TRP A 173 -7.97 -1.00 -21.07
C TRP A 173 -7.12 -2.22 -21.42
N GLU A 174 -6.75 -2.38 -22.69
CA GLU A 174 -5.96 -3.53 -23.15
C GLU A 174 -4.91 -3.09 -24.18
N GLY A 175 -3.65 -3.31 -23.83
CA GLY A 175 -2.49 -3.13 -24.69
C GLY A 175 -2.05 -4.44 -25.36
N ARG A 176 -0.78 -4.53 -25.69
CA ARG A 176 -0.14 -5.72 -26.26
C ARG A 176 0.27 -6.72 -25.17
N ASN A 177 0.97 -6.23 -24.15
CA ASN A 177 1.55 -7.00 -23.05
C ASN A 177 0.93 -6.64 -21.70
N THR A 178 -0.01 -5.69 -21.68
CA THR A 178 -0.63 -5.15 -20.46
C THR A 178 -2.15 -5.16 -20.57
N VAL A 179 -2.81 -5.53 -19.48
CA VAL A 179 -4.27 -5.42 -19.34
C VAL A 179 -4.58 -4.76 -18.01
N LEU A 180 -5.45 -3.76 -18.07
CA LEU A 180 -6.03 -3.13 -16.88
C LEU A 180 -7.47 -3.61 -16.73
N TYR A 181 -7.76 -4.16 -15.56
CA TYR A 181 -9.06 -4.66 -15.17
C TYR A 181 -9.68 -3.78 -14.09
N VAL A 182 -11.01 -3.73 -14.07
CA VAL A 182 -11.78 -3.40 -12.87
C VAL A 182 -12.16 -4.69 -12.15
N LEU A 183 -12.11 -4.68 -10.81
CA LEU A 183 -12.60 -5.79 -9.99
C LEU A 183 -14.05 -5.54 -9.57
N TYR A 184 -14.93 -6.50 -9.83
CA TYR A 184 -16.33 -6.48 -9.42
C TYR A 184 -16.55 -7.34 -8.19
N ASP A 185 -17.57 -6.98 -7.41
CA ASP A 185 -17.98 -7.68 -6.18
C ASP A 185 -16.82 -7.95 -5.21
N PHE A 186 -15.81 -7.09 -5.23
CA PHE A 186 -14.59 -7.23 -4.42
C PHE A 186 -14.74 -6.59 -3.04
N MET A 187 -13.75 -6.81 -2.18
CA MET A 187 -13.66 -6.26 -0.82
C MET A 187 -13.57 -4.73 -0.78
N ALA A 188 -12.96 -4.11 -1.79
CA ALA A 188 -12.91 -2.66 -1.99
C ALA A 188 -12.99 -2.31 -3.49
N SER A 189 -13.31 -1.05 -3.81
CA SER A 189 -13.19 -0.54 -5.19
C SER A 189 -11.73 -0.62 -5.64
N ALA A 190 -11.45 -1.42 -6.66
CA ALA A 190 -10.09 -1.73 -7.08
C ALA A 190 -9.97 -1.90 -8.60
N PHE A 191 -8.82 -1.51 -9.12
CA PHE A 191 -8.34 -1.81 -10.45
C PHE A 191 -7.11 -2.70 -10.35
N LEU A 192 -6.95 -3.61 -11.30
CA LEU A 192 -5.88 -4.58 -11.36
C LEU A 192 -5.15 -4.44 -12.69
N LEU A 193 -3.88 -4.10 -12.65
CA LEU A 193 -3.00 -4.07 -13.80
C LEU A 193 -2.15 -5.34 -13.80
N ILE A 194 -2.16 -6.06 -14.92
CA ILE A 194 -1.27 -7.21 -15.18
C ILE A 194 -0.47 -6.87 -16.42
N SER A 195 0.86 -6.97 -16.33
CA SER A 195 1.74 -6.62 -17.44
C SER A 195 3.04 -7.41 -17.47
N SER A 196 3.52 -7.77 -18.65
CA SER A 196 4.90 -8.22 -18.88
C SER A 196 5.81 -7.13 -19.48
N ASP A 197 5.32 -5.90 -19.63
CA ASP A 197 6.07 -4.75 -20.16
C ASP A 197 5.95 -3.53 -19.25
N LEU A 198 7.06 -3.17 -18.61
CA LEU A 198 7.13 -2.08 -17.62
C LEU A 198 6.68 -0.72 -18.19
N ARG A 199 7.01 -0.40 -19.44
CA ARG A 199 6.63 0.90 -20.04
C ARG A 199 5.15 0.95 -20.38
N GLU A 200 4.61 -0.15 -20.86
CA GLU A 200 3.18 -0.25 -21.13
C GLU A 200 2.35 -0.30 -19.83
N ALA A 201 2.89 -0.90 -18.76
CA ALA A 201 2.32 -0.82 -17.41
C ALA A 201 2.26 0.63 -16.90
N ASP A 202 3.35 1.38 -16.99
CA ASP A 202 3.38 2.80 -16.62
C ASP A 202 2.40 3.62 -17.45
N TYR A 203 2.36 3.40 -18.77
CA TYR A 203 1.39 4.06 -19.64
C TYR A 203 -0.07 3.77 -19.23
N ALA A 204 -0.42 2.50 -19.00
CA ALA A 204 -1.76 2.09 -18.62
C ALA A 204 -2.17 2.65 -17.24
N PHE A 205 -1.24 2.69 -16.28
CA PHE A 205 -1.45 3.36 -15.00
C PHE A 205 -1.74 4.85 -15.18
N LYS A 206 -0.95 5.55 -16.01
CA LYS A 206 -1.17 6.97 -16.31
C LYS A 206 -2.53 7.22 -16.98
N GLN A 207 -3.02 6.29 -17.81
CA GLN A 207 -4.38 6.38 -18.34
C GLN A 207 -5.45 6.30 -17.25
N LEU A 208 -5.32 5.36 -16.31
CA LEU A 208 -6.22 5.25 -15.16
C LEU A 208 -6.16 6.49 -14.27
N TYR A 209 -4.95 6.93 -13.91
CA TYR A 209 -4.69 8.09 -13.08
C TYR A 209 -5.41 9.33 -13.63
N ALA A 210 -5.34 9.55 -14.95
CA ALA A 210 -6.00 10.69 -15.61
C ALA A 210 -7.54 10.68 -15.52
N GLN A 211 -8.16 9.56 -15.15
CA GLN A 211 -9.61 9.45 -14.95
C GLN A 211 -10.03 9.62 -13.48
N LEU A 212 -9.08 9.59 -12.54
CA LEU A 212 -9.35 9.78 -11.12
C LEU A 212 -9.51 11.26 -10.82
N GLU A 213 -10.46 11.58 -9.94
CA GLU A 213 -10.69 12.96 -9.49
C GLU A 213 -9.56 13.42 -8.56
N ILE A 214 -9.04 14.62 -8.80
CA ILE A 214 -8.21 15.36 -7.85
C ILE A 214 -9.14 16.35 -7.16
N LYS A 215 -9.42 16.14 -5.87
CA LYS A 215 -10.29 17.02 -5.10
C LYS A 215 -9.63 18.38 -4.90
N GLU A 216 -10.44 19.42 -4.70
CA GLU A 216 -9.92 20.76 -4.43
C GLU A 216 -8.99 20.75 -3.20
N GLY A 217 -7.76 21.24 -3.39
CA GLY A 217 -6.73 21.26 -2.35
C GLY A 217 -5.91 19.97 -2.21
N ASP A 218 -6.13 18.96 -3.06
CA ASP A 218 -5.27 17.77 -3.16
C ASP A 218 -4.20 17.95 -4.24
N SER A 219 -3.02 17.37 -4.01
CA SER A 219 -1.91 17.35 -4.98
C SER A 219 -2.02 16.20 -6.00
N GLU A 220 -2.71 15.12 -5.64
CA GLU A 220 -2.95 13.95 -6.48
C GLU A 220 -4.30 13.31 -6.15
N PRO A 221 -4.85 12.42 -7.01
CA PRO A 221 -6.02 11.65 -6.66
C PRO A 221 -5.74 10.76 -5.44
N MET A 222 -6.71 10.66 -4.54
CA MET A 222 -6.59 9.79 -3.38
C MET A 222 -6.53 8.32 -3.82
N MET A 223 -5.40 7.66 -3.59
CA MET A 223 -5.25 6.23 -3.90
C MET A 223 -4.26 5.50 -2.99
N ASN A 224 -4.38 4.17 -2.99
CA ASN A 224 -3.36 3.24 -2.52
C ASN A 224 -2.94 2.34 -3.67
N VAL A 225 -1.66 1.98 -3.75
CA VAL A 225 -1.15 1.08 -4.80
C VAL A 225 -0.25 0.04 -4.15
N VAL A 226 -0.39 -1.22 -4.56
CA VAL A 226 0.55 -2.31 -4.22
C VAL A 226 0.92 -3.05 -5.49
N THR A 227 2.21 -3.33 -5.65
CA THR A 227 2.79 -3.97 -6.82
C THR A 227 3.78 -5.05 -6.40
N TRP A 228 3.77 -6.18 -7.11
CA TRP A 228 4.77 -7.23 -6.98
C TRP A 228 5.02 -7.89 -8.35
N LYS A 229 6.11 -8.64 -8.47
CA LYS A 229 6.29 -9.58 -9.58
C LYS A 229 5.61 -10.90 -9.24
N ASP A 230 4.73 -11.38 -10.12
CA ASP A 230 4.20 -12.74 -10.04
C ASP A 230 4.89 -13.63 -11.09
N GLU A 231 5.54 -14.69 -10.60
CA GLU A 231 6.20 -15.73 -11.41
C GLU A 231 5.19 -16.82 -11.83
N ASP A 232 3.99 -16.86 -11.21
CA ASP A 232 2.90 -17.78 -11.59
C ASP A 232 2.17 -17.26 -12.86
N ALA A 233 2.91 -17.25 -13.97
CA ALA A 233 2.51 -17.30 -15.38
C ALA A 233 1.08 -16.85 -15.73
N TRP A 234 0.84 -15.54 -15.86
CA TRP A 234 -0.13 -15.05 -16.84
C TRP A 234 0.56 -15.02 -18.22
N LYS A 235 0.06 -15.80 -19.18
CA LYS A 235 0.69 -16.03 -20.50
C LYS A 235 2.13 -16.61 -20.45
N ASP A 236 2.49 -17.36 -19.41
CA ASP A 236 3.83 -17.98 -19.28
C ASP A 236 4.99 -16.96 -19.23
N GLU A 237 4.73 -15.74 -18.76
CA GLU A 237 5.73 -14.67 -18.59
C GLU A 237 5.75 -14.17 -17.14
N ASP A 238 6.89 -13.61 -16.71
CA ASP A 238 6.99 -12.93 -15.41
C ASP A 238 6.23 -11.60 -15.49
N ASN A 239 5.18 -11.44 -14.68
CA ASN A 239 4.31 -10.27 -14.78
C ASN A 239 4.44 -9.35 -13.56
N TRP A 240 4.37 -8.04 -13.80
CA TRP A 240 3.98 -7.09 -12.78
C TRP A 240 2.49 -7.22 -12.53
N ILE A 241 2.13 -7.41 -11.27
CA ILE A 241 0.76 -7.28 -10.78
C ILE A 241 0.70 -6.01 -9.96
N SER A 242 -0.17 -5.06 -10.34
CA SER A 242 -0.42 -3.85 -9.55
C SER A 242 -1.90 -3.75 -9.21
N CYS A 243 -2.22 -3.65 -7.92
CA CYS A 243 -3.57 -3.35 -7.44
C CYS A 243 -3.65 -1.89 -7.04
N ILE A 244 -4.56 -1.15 -7.68
CA ILE A 244 -4.82 0.26 -7.45
C ILE A 244 -6.18 0.37 -6.76
N PHE A 245 -6.21 1.00 -5.59
CA PHE A 245 -7.42 1.25 -4.81
C PHE A 245 -7.69 2.75 -4.79
N PRO A 246 -8.57 3.28 -5.66
CA PRO A 246 -9.02 4.65 -5.54
C PRO A 246 -9.79 4.86 -4.23
N ARG A 247 -9.44 5.94 -3.54
CA ARG A 247 -9.94 6.28 -2.20
C ARG A 247 -10.79 7.55 -2.28
N LYS A 248 -11.67 7.75 -1.31
CA LYS A 248 -12.45 8.98 -1.13
C LYS A 248 -12.26 9.63 0.24
N GLU A 249 -11.91 8.85 1.27
CA GLU A 249 -11.69 9.34 2.63
C GLU A 249 -10.41 8.76 3.22
N LEU A 250 -9.74 9.57 4.06
CA LEU A 250 -8.54 9.16 4.79
C LEU A 250 -8.88 8.08 5.82
N ARG A 251 -9.95 8.30 6.59
CA ARG A 251 -10.35 7.48 7.73
C ARG A 251 -11.85 7.23 7.72
N PRO A 252 -12.29 6.03 8.14
CA PRO A 252 -13.70 5.71 8.30
C PRO A 252 -14.31 6.51 9.47
N SER A 253 -15.63 6.61 9.51
CA SER A 253 -16.38 7.29 10.55
C SER A 253 -16.11 6.72 11.95
N CYS A 254 -15.96 5.40 12.06
CA CYS A 254 -15.66 4.71 13.32
C CYS A 254 -14.31 5.13 13.94
N PHE A 255 -13.37 5.66 13.17
CA PHE A 255 -12.11 6.18 13.69
C PHE A 255 -12.34 7.41 14.58
N TYR A 256 -13.32 8.24 14.22
CA TYR A 256 -13.65 9.49 14.91
C TYR A 256 -14.74 9.34 15.96
N ALA A 257 -15.38 8.17 16.04
CA ALA A 257 -16.40 7.89 17.03
C ALA A 257 -15.81 7.88 18.45
N GLU A 258 -16.67 8.13 19.44
CA GLU A 258 -16.32 8.11 20.86
C GLU A 258 -16.75 6.78 21.53
N GLY A 259 -16.11 6.42 22.64
CA GLY A 259 -16.47 5.26 23.45
C GLY A 259 -16.39 3.93 22.70
N ASP A 260 -17.38 3.06 22.90
CA ASP A 260 -17.38 1.71 22.36
C ASP A 260 -17.56 1.66 20.83
N ALA A 261 -18.09 2.72 20.22
CA ALA A 261 -18.20 2.81 18.76
C ALA A 261 -16.84 3.11 18.08
N ASN A 262 -15.85 3.59 18.82
CA ASN A 262 -14.52 3.89 18.30
C ASN A 262 -13.78 2.62 17.88
N ILE A 263 -13.35 2.54 16.62
CA ILE A 263 -12.43 1.50 16.13
C ILE A 263 -11.21 2.21 15.55
N LEU A 264 -10.03 1.99 16.14
CA LEU A 264 -8.80 2.68 15.74
C LEU A 264 -8.12 1.98 14.55
N ILE A 265 -8.82 1.97 13.41
CA ILE A 265 -8.32 1.48 12.12
C ILE A 265 -8.36 2.65 11.12
N SER A 266 -7.20 2.94 10.54
CA SER A 266 -7.00 4.00 9.54
C SER A 266 -6.43 3.38 8.27
N PRO A 267 -7.28 2.95 7.31
CA PRO A 267 -6.82 2.16 6.18
C PRO A 267 -5.74 2.86 5.34
N ALA A 268 -4.62 2.17 5.19
CA ALA A 268 -3.56 2.41 4.22
C ALA A 268 -3.53 1.24 3.24
N THR A 269 -2.47 1.08 2.43
CA THR A 269 -2.44 0.04 1.39
C THR A 269 -2.54 -1.38 1.96
N VAL A 270 -1.95 -1.62 3.13
CA VAL A 270 -1.96 -2.96 3.75
C VAL A 270 -3.37 -3.37 4.16
N GLU A 271 -4.16 -2.45 4.73
CA GLU A 271 -5.58 -2.67 5.04
C GLU A 271 -6.42 -2.82 3.76
N MET A 272 -6.18 -1.99 2.74
CA MET A 272 -6.84 -2.12 1.43
C MET A 272 -6.51 -3.46 0.75
N ALA A 273 -5.33 -4.03 1.05
CA ALA A 273 -4.89 -5.34 0.60
C ALA A 273 -5.40 -6.51 1.48
N GLY A 274 -6.22 -6.22 2.50
CA GLY A 274 -6.90 -7.23 3.32
C GLY A 274 -6.17 -7.63 4.60
N LEU A 275 -5.05 -6.99 4.93
CA LEU A 275 -4.38 -7.14 6.23
C LEU A 275 -4.71 -5.94 7.11
N PHE A 276 -5.68 -6.11 8.00
CA PHE A 276 -6.10 -5.09 8.95
C PHE A 276 -5.25 -5.11 10.20
N ILE A 277 -4.77 -3.94 10.64
CA ILE A 277 -3.96 -3.82 11.84
C ILE A 277 -4.68 -2.95 12.85
N THR A 278 -4.85 -3.48 14.06
CA THR A 278 -5.34 -2.73 15.22
C THR A 278 -4.26 -2.65 16.29
N PRO A 279 -3.99 -1.45 16.84
CA PRO A 279 -3.05 -1.30 17.95
C PRO A 279 -3.71 -1.44 19.33
N LEU A 280 -5.04 -1.56 19.40
CA LEU A 280 -5.77 -1.66 20.66
C LEU A 280 -6.45 -3.03 20.77
N GLU A 281 -6.23 -3.70 21.90
CA GLU A 281 -6.82 -5.02 22.17
C GLU A 281 -8.35 -4.94 22.18
N LYS A 282 -8.94 -3.85 22.70
CA LYS A 282 -10.40 -3.60 22.64
C LYS A 282 -10.99 -3.72 21.23
N ASP A 283 -10.24 -3.26 20.23
CA ASP A 283 -10.70 -3.23 18.85
C ASP A 283 -10.44 -4.58 18.20
N PHE A 284 -9.32 -5.23 18.53
CA PHE A 284 -9.05 -6.60 18.09
C PHE A 284 -10.12 -7.59 18.53
N ASP A 285 -10.61 -7.46 19.76
CA ASP A 285 -11.58 -8.40 20.32
C ASP A 285 -12.99 -8.20 19.75
N LYS A 286 -13.39 -6.94 19.52
CA LYS A 286 -14.78 -6.63 19.14
C LYS A 286 -15.05 -6.57 17.63
N VAL A 287 -14.05 -6.21 16.81
CA VAL A 287 -14.25 -5.95 15.37
C VAL A 287 -14.81 -7.20 14.68
N THR A 288 -15.83 -7.01 13.84
CA THR A 288 -16.44 -8.07 13.02
C THR A 288 -16.12 -7.93 11.53
N SER A 289 -16.52 -8.92 10.74
CA SER A 289 -16.44 -8.86 9.27
C SER A 289 -17.21 -7.67 8.71
N GLU A 290 -18.40 -7.39 9.25
CA GLU A 290 -19.27 -6.29 8.82
C GLU A 290 -18.66 -4.92 9.13
N ASP A 291 -17.93 -4.79 10.25
CA ASP A 291 -17.18 -3.58 10.57
C ASP A 291 -16.09 -3.33 9.54
N LEU A 292 -15.30 -4.36 9.21
CA LEU A 292 -14.22 -4.24 8.22
C LEU A 292 -14.75 -3.92 6.81
N GLU A 293 -15.85 -4.54 6.40
CA GLU A 293 -16.52 -4.21 5.14
C GLU A 293 -17.00 -2.75 5.12
N THR A 294 -17.58 -2.28 6.24
CA THR A 294 -18.01 -0.90 6.38
C THR A 294 -16.83 0.07 6.31
N ILE A 295 -15.73 -0.23 6.99
CA ILE A 295 -14.49 0.55 6.94
C ILE A 295 -13.99 0.70 5.50
N LEU A 296 -13.86 -0.41 4.75
CA LEU A 296 -13.39 -0.35 3.36
C LEU A 296 -14.35 0.44 2.47
N ARG A 297 -15.66 0.24 2.62
CA ARG A 297 -16.69 0.96 1.86
C ARG A 297 -16.67 2.47 2.10
N GLU A 298 -16.44 2.89 3.34
CA GLU A 298 -16.40 4.30 3.72
C GLU A 298 -15.16 5.02 3.17
N VAL A 299 -14.04 4.32 3.02
CA VAL A 299 -12.81 4.93 2.52
C VAL A 299 -12.57 4.78 1.02
N SER A 300 -13.26 3.84 0.36
CA SER A 300 -13.18 3.60 -1.09
C SER A 300 -14.16 4.47 -1.86
N ILE A 301 -13.83 4.81 -3.11
CA ILE A 301 -14.79 5.41 -4.04
C ILE A 301 -16.07 4.54 -4.16
N SER A 302 -17.21 5.17 -4.40
CA SER A 302 -18.49 4.50 -4.58
C SER A 302 -18.53 3.65 -5.85
N GLU A 303 -19.54 2.77 -5.94
CA GLU A 303 -19.78 1.99 -7.15
C GLU A 303 -20.10 2.88 -8.35
N GLU A 304 -20.81 4.00 -8.15
CA GLU A 304 -21.12 4.98 -9.19
C GLU A 304 -19.85 5.66 -9.71
N GLU A 305 -18.98 6.12 -8.82
CA GLU A 305 -17.68 6.73 -9.16
C GLU A 305 -16.79 5.74 -9.93
N LYS A 306 -16.70 4.49 -9.44
CA LYS A 306 -15.96 3.41 -10.10
C LYS A 306 -16.52 3.14 -11.51
N ASN A 307 -17.83 3.02 -11.65
CA ASN A 307 -18.48 2.78 -12.94
C ASN A 307 -18.29 3.93 -13.92
N GLU A 308 -18.21 5.17 -13.43
CA GLU A 308 -17.91 6.32 -14.28
C GLU A 308 -16.47 6.30 -14.79
N ILE A 309 -15.50 5.96 -13.94
CA ILE A 309 -14.11 5.73 -14.37
C ILE A 309 -14.04 4.63 -15.43
N VAL A 310 -14.73 3.50 -15.21
CA VAL A 310 -14.82 2.40 -16.18
C VAL A 310 -15.33 2.88 -17.54
N ARG A 311 -16.42 3.67 -17.56
CA ARG A 311 -16.96 4.24 -18.81
C ARG A 311 -15.94 5.11 -19.53
N LYS A 312 -15.27 6.02 -18.81
CA LYS A 312 -14.25 6.91 -19.38
C LYS A 312 -13.07 6.13 -19.96
N MET A 313 -12.57 5.13 -19.23
CA MET A 313 -11.47 4.27 -19.67
C MET A 313 -11.80 3.49 -20.95
N ILE A 314 -13.01 2.94 -21.06
CA ILE A 314 -13.45 2.21 -22.25
C ILE A 314 -13.62 3.16 -23.44
N GLN A 315 -14.05 4.40 -23.21
CA GLN A 315 -14.21 5.40 -24.28
C GLN A 315 -12.88 5.98 -24.77
N SER A 316 -11.88 6.13 -23.90
CA SER A 316 -10.56 6.65 -24.24
C SER A 316 -9.62 5.59 -24.83
N SER A 317 -9.93 4.30 -24.62
CA SER A 317 -9.15 3.20 -25.19
C SER A 317 -9.29 3.21 -26.71
N PRO A 318 -8.17 3.23 -27.48
CA PRO A 318 -8.24 3.16 -28.93
C PRO A 318 -8.95 1.86 -29.32
N ARG A 319 -10.08 1.99 -30.04
CA ARG A 319 -10.78 0.81 -30.57
C ARG A 319 -9.80 0.05 -31.47
N LYS A 320 -9.48 -1.18 -31.10
CA LYS A 320 -8.71 -2.11 -31.92
C LYS A 320 -9.36 -2.31 -33.28
#